data_AF-A0A9W7IUW9-F1
#
_entry.id   AF-A0A9W7IUW9-F1
#
_cell.length_a   1.000
_cell.length_b   1.000
_cell.length_c   1.000
_cell.angle_alpha   90.00
_cell.angle_beta   90.00
_cell.angle_gamma   90.00
#
_symmetry.space_group_name_H-M   'P 1'
#
loop_
_entity.id
_entity.type
_entity.pdbx_description
1 polymer ?
#
loop_
_entity_poly.entity_id
_entity_poly.type
_entity_poly.pdbx_seq_one_letter_code
_entity_poly.pdbx_strand_id
1 'polypeptide(L)'
;MKAQTVGDTSTLEFMKGRRVFEINPEHPIIRELNAAFRSNPDDEDALRAIDLLYDAALVSSGYTPNNPAQLSGKIYEMMGMAISGKWSASQTPQAETLEAEVVEPVQAGGQQ
;
A
#
# COMPACT_ATOMS: atom_id res chain seq x y z
N MET A 1 1.82 -18.80 6.83
CA MET A 1 2.36 -19.89 7.67
C MET A 1 3.86 -19.66 7.94
N LYS A 2 4.21 -18.69 8.79
CA LYS A 2 5.58 -18.51 9.29
C LYS A 2 5.67 -18.56 10.83
N ALA A 3 4.54 -18.76 11.49
CA ALA A 3 4.41 -18.72 12.95
C ALA A 3 4.65 -20.08 13.62
N GLN A 4 4.93 -21.15 12.85
CA GLN A 4 5.21 -22.47 13.38
C GLN A 4 6.71 -22.65 13.57
N THR A 5 7.13 -22.92 14.81
CA THR A 5 8.55 -23.05 15.23
C THR A 5 9.25 -24.28 14.65
N VAL A 6 8.50 -25.34 14.33
CA VAL A 6 9.04 -26.61 13.83
C VAL A 6 8.49 -26.85 12.42
N GLY A 7 9.17 -26.29 11.43
CA GLY A 7 8.86 -26.49 10.01
C GLY A 7 10.09 -26.16 9.17
N ASP A 8 10.44 -27.06 8.24
CA ASP A 8 11.55 -26.86 7.32
C ASP A 8 11.23 -25.69 6.37
N THR A 9 12.01 -24.62 6.45
CA THR A 9 11.81 -23.38 5.70
C THR A 9 12.04 -23.56 4.19
N SER A 10 12.71 -24.62 3.77
CA SER A 10 12.95 -24.93 2.35
C SER A 10 11.64 -25.26 1.61
N THR A 11 10.69 -25.92 2.28
CA THR A 11 9.35 -26.19 1.72
C THR A 11 8.50 -24.93 1.54
N LEU A 12 8.76 -23.89 2.34
CA LEU A 12 8.04 -22.61 2.24
C LEU A 12 8.43 -21.81 0.99
N GLU A 13 9.62 -22.03 0.44
CA GLU A 13 10.03 -21.36 -0.81
C GLU A 13 9.26 -21.89 -2.02
N PHE A 14 9.02 -23.20 -2.10
CA PHE A 14 8.15 -23.81 -3.12
C PHE A 14 6.69 -23.38 -2.97
N MET A 15 6.27 -22.99 -1.75
CA MET A 15 4.92 -22.47 -1.46
C MET A 15 4.81 -20.94 -1.62
N LYS A 16 5.89 -20.21 -1.96
CA LYS A 16 5.78 -18.81 -2.35
C LYS A 16 5.14 -18.75 -3.74
N GLY A 17 3.81 -18.72 -3.78
CA GLY A 17 3.06 -18.38 -4.97
C GLY A 17 3.54 -17.05 -5.56
N ARG A 18 3.47 -16.92 -6.88
CA ARG A 18 3.74 -15.63 -7.56
C ARG A 18 2.72 -14.61 -7.07
N ARG A 19 3.19 -13.43 -6.69
CA ARG A 19 2.32 -12.30 -6.31
C ARG A 19 2.01 -11.49 -7.56
N VAL A 20 0.74 -11.17 -7.77
CA VAL A 20 0.29 -10.26 -8.81
C VAL A 20 0.02 -8.92 -8.16
N PHE A 21 0.63 -7.85 -8.67
CA PHE A 21 0.39 -6.49 -8.22
C PHE A 21 -0.64 -5.84 -9.15
N GLU A 22 -1.89 -5.86 -8.74
CA GLU A 22 -2.99 -5.25 -9.48
C GLU A 22 -3.07 -3.75 -9.16
N ILE A 23 -3.34 -2.93 -10.18
CA ILE A 23 -3.44 -1.47 -10.07
C ILE A 23 -4.78 -1.00 -10.60
N ASN A 24 -5.28 0.12 -10.05
CA ASN A 24 -6.45 0.83 -10.57
C ASN A 24 -5.97 1.97 -11.51
N PRO A 25 -6.20 1.86 -12.84
CA PRO A 25 -5.75 2.88 -13.81
C PRO A 25 -6.37 4.27 -13.60
N GLU A 26 -7.57 4.32 -13.03
CA GLU A 26 -8.31 5.57 -12.80
C GLU A 26 -7.85 6.30 -11.53
N HIS A 27 -7.07 5.66 -10.67
CA HIS A 27 -6.60 6.27 -9.44
C HIS A 27 -5.61 7.41 -9.73
N PRO A 28 -5.75 8.60 -9.12
CA PRO A 28 -4.90 9.76 -9.41
C PRO A 28 -3.40 9.46 -9.31
N ILE A 29 -2.97 8.72 -8.28
CA ILE A 29 -1.56 8.32 -8.11
C ILE A 29 -1.03 7.54 -9.32
N ILE A 30 -1.80 6.58 -9.84
CA ILE A 30 -1.38 5.75 -10.99
C ILE A 30 -1.31 6.59 -12.27
N ARG A 31 -2.27 7.51 -12.45
CA ARG A 31 -2.26 8.45 -13.57
C ARG A 31 -1.03 9.36 -13.55
N GLU A 32 -0.69 9.90 -12.38
CA GLU A 32 0.47 10.77 -12.22
C GLU A 32 1.79 10.01 -12.45
N LEU A 33 1.92 8.79 -11.90
CA LEU A 33 3.09 7.94 -12.14
C LEU A 33 3.25 7.59 -13.62
N ASN A 34 2.16 7.32 -14.34
CA ASN A 34 2.19 7.09 -15.79
C ASN A 34 2.59 8.35 -16.58
N ALA A 35 2.16 9.54 -16.13
CA ALA A 35 2.57 10.80 -16.74
C ALA A 35 4.07 11.07 -16.50
N ALA A 36 4.55 10.88 -15.27
CA ALA A 36 5.96 11.00 -14.91
C ALA A 36 6.83 10.06 -15.75
N PHE A 37 6.44 8.78 -15.86
CA PHE A 37 7.15 7.80 -16.68
C PHE A 37 7.21 8.17 -18.17
N ARG A 38 6.13 8.73 -18.73
CA ARG A 38 6.10 9.19 -20.12
C ARG A 38 7.01 10.40 -20.37
N SER A 39 7.24 11.21 -19.35
CA SER A 39 8.13 12.38 -19.41
C SER A 39 9.59 11.96 -19.22
N ASN A 40 9.87 11.20 -18.16
CA ASN A 40 11.18 10.70 -17.81
C ASN A 40 11.07 9.29 -17.19
N PRO A 41 11.42 8.22 -17.92
CA PRO A 41 11.41 6.86 -17.40
C PRO A 41 12.33 6.63 -16.19
N ASP A 42 13.38 7.44 -16.07
CA ASP A 42 14.40 7.35 -15.03
C ASP A 42 14.18 8.39 -13.90
N ASP A 43 12.96 8.88 -13.74
CA ASP A 43 12.60 9.77 -12.64
C ASP A 43 12.73 9.05 -11.29
N GLU A 44 13.75 9.43 -10.51
CA GLU A 44 14.05 8.81 -9.21
C GLU A 44 12.91 8.96 -8.20
N ASP A 45 12.17 10.07 -8.24
CA ASP A 45 11.05 10.32 -7.31
C ASP A 45 9.85 9.44 -7.68
N ALA A 46 9.56 9.28 -8.97
CA ALA A 46 8.53 8.35 -9.44
C ALA A 46 8.87 6.89 -9.14
N LEU A 47 10.14 6.49 -9.36
CA LEU A 47 10.64 5.16 -9.04
C LEU A 47 10.59 4.85 -7.53
N ARG A 48 10.95 5.84 -6.69
CA ARG A 48 10.82 5.70 -5.22
C ARG A 48 9.37 5.57 -4.79
N ALA A 49 8.47 6.33 -5.41
CA ALA A 49 7.05 6.31 -5.08
C ALA A 49 6.36 5.00 -5.47
N ILE A 50 6.65 4.43 -6.64
CA ILE A 50 6.10 3.12 -7.03
C ILE A 50 6.62 1.99 -6.12
N ASP A 51 7.87 2.06 -5.70
CA ASP A 51 8.48 1.09 -4.78
C ASP A 51 7.82 1.15 -3.39
N LEU A 52 7.56 2.35 -2.85
CA LEU A 52 6.78 2.51 -1.62
C LEU A 52 5.32 2.05 -1.80
N LEU A 53 4.69 2.34 -2.94
CA LEU A 53 3.32 1.91 -3.23
C LEU A 53 3.20 0.38 -3.21
N TYR A 54 4.19 -0.32 -3.79
CA TYR A 54 4.24 -1.78 -3.77
C TYR A 54 4.38 -2.34 -2.34
N ASP A 55 5.30 -1.80 -1.53
CA ASP A 55 5.45 -2.25 -0.15
C ASP A 55 4.20 -1.98 0.69
N ALA A 56 3.55 -0.83 0.50
CA ALA A 56 2.30 -0.50 1.15
C ALA A 56 1.18 -1.49 0.77
N ALA A 57 1.09 -1.85 -0.51
CA ALA A 57 0.12 -2.84 -1.00
C ALA A 57 0.39 -4.25 -0.44
N LEU A 58 1.65 -4.62 -0.24
CA LEU A 58 1.99 -5.87 0.45
C LEU A 58 1.42 -5.89 1.87
N VAL A 59 1.65 -4.82 2.63
CA VAL A 59 1.16 -4.70 4.02
C VAL A 59 -0.37 -4.75 4.05
N SER A 60 -1.05 -3.93 3.25
CA SER A 60 -2.51 -3.85 3.26
C SER A 60 -3.18 -5.16 2.83
N SER A 61 -2.54 -5.92 1.94
CA SER A 61 -3.02 -7.24 1.49
C SER A 61 -2.67 -8.37 2.46
N GLY A 62 -2.13 -8.07 3.64
CA GLY A 62 -1.82 -9.06 4.68
C GLY A 62 -0.51 -9.82 4.48
N TYR A 63 0.36 -9.37 3.57
CA TYR A 63 1.71 -9.92 3.46
C TYR A 63 2.65 -9.26 4.45
N THR A 64 3.52 -10.07 5.05
CA THR A 64 4.65 -9.55 5.82
C THR A 64 5.67 -8.91 4.85
N PRO A 65 6.06 -7.63 5.05
CA PRO A 65 7.16 -7.02 4.32
C PRO A 65 8.44 -7.83 4.46
N ASN A 66 9.26 -7.85 3.40
CA ASN A 66 10.54 -8.57 3.46
C ASN A 66 11.53 -7.89 4.42
N ASN A 67 11.53 -6.55 4.45
CA ASN A 67 12.38 -5.76 5.33
C ASN A 67 11.57 -4.59 5.93
N PRO A 68 10.96 -4.76 7.12
CA PRO A 68 10.20 -3.71 7.77
C PRO A 68 11.00 -2.42 8.05
N ALA A 69 12.29 -2.54 8.38
CA ALA A 69 13.13 -1.37 8.65
C ALA A 69 13.35 -0.52 7.39
N GLN A 70 13.54 -1.16 6.25
CA GLN A 70 13.65 -0.46 4.96
C GLN A 70 12.34 0.24 4.58
N LEU A 71 11.20 -0.42 4.78
CA LEU A 71 9.89 0.20 4.55
C LEU A 71 9.68 1.43 5.44
N SER A 72 9.99 1.34 6.75
CA SER A 72 9.92 2.50 7.64
C SER A 72 10.83 3.64 7.17
N GLY A 73 12.04 3.33 6.68
CA GLY A 73 12.95 4.31 6.09
C GLY A 73 12.34 5.04 4.90
N LYS A 74 11.76 4.31 3.94
CA LYS A 74 11.06 4.90 2.78
C LYS A 74 9.91 5.82 3.19
N ILE A 75 9.12 5.42 4.20
CA ILE A 75 8.02 6.24 4.73
C ILE A 75 8.55 7.54 5.33
N TYR A 76 9.60 7.48 6.15
CA TYR A 76 10.18 8.68 6.75
C TYR A 76 10.78 9.63 5.72
N GLU A 77 11.45 9.10 4.70
CA GLU A 77 11.99 9.89 3.59
C GLU A 77 10.87 10.61 2.83
N MET A 78 9.82 9.88 2.45
CA MET A 78 8.67 10.44 1.74
C MET A 78 7.93 11.49 2.56
N MET A 79 7.79 11.28 3.87
CA MET A 79 7.21 12.27 4.78
C MET A 79 8.08 13.53 4.87
N GLY A 80 9.41 13.38 4.92
CA GLY A 80 10.34 14.50 4.87
C GLY A 80 10.24 15.30 3.57
N MET A 81 10.11 14.62 2.42
CA MET A 81 9.92 15.26 1.12
C MET A 81 8.60 16.03 1.02
N ALA A 82 7.52 15.45 1.53
CA ALA A 82 6.19 16.08 1.55
C ALA A 82 6.19 17.36 2.40
N ILE A 83 6.77 17.31 3.60
CA ILE A 83 6.87 18.47 4.50
C ILE A 83 7.80 19.55 3.91
N SER A 84 8.86 19.14 3.22
CA SER A 84 9.80 20.07 2.58
C SER A 84 9.28 20.69 1.28
N GLY A 85 8.04 20.39 0.88
CA GLY A 85 7.41 20.91 -0.33
C GLY A 85 7.97 20.32 -1.63
N LYS A 86 8.90 19.37 -1.57
CA LYS A 86 9.51 18.73 -2.75
C LYS A 86 8.51 17.91 -3.56
N TRP A 87 7.39 17.51 -2.96
CA TRP A 87 6.31 16.73 -3.60
C TRP A 87 5.13 17.60 -4.08
N SER A 88 5.16 18.92 -3.87
CA SER A 88 4.01 19.78 -4.16
C SER A 88 3.93 20.16 -5.65
N ALA A 89 3.45 19.23 -6.48
CA ALA A 89 2.83 19.55 -7.75
C ALA A 89 1.72 18.52 -8.02
N SER A 90 0.47 18.96 -7.82
CA SER A 90 -0.80 18.48 -8.43
C SER A 90 -1.94 18.44 -7.42
N GLN A 91 -2.98 19.23 -7.69
CA GLN A 91 -4.20 19.36 -6.89
C GLN A 91 -4.99 18.05 -6.90
N THR A 92 -5.37 17.54 -5.73
CA THR A 92 -6.29 16.40 -5.58
C THR A 92 -7.75 16.89 -5.60
N PRO A 93 -8.66 16.32 -6.40
CA PRO A 93 -10.08 16.42 -6.13
C PRO A 93 -10.40 15.62 -4.86
N GLN A 94 -11.14 16.25 -3.97
CA GLN A 94 -11.58 15.76 -2.66
C GLN A 94 -12.20 14.35 -2.77
N ALA A 95 -11.59 13.36 -2.13
CA ALA A 95 -12.20 12.04 -1.94
C ALA A 95 -13.27 12.16 -0.85
N GLU A 96 -14.55 11.99 -1.23
CA GLU A 96 -15.65 11.86 -0.29
C GLU A 96 -15.42 10.65 0.60
N THR A 97 -15.32 10.90 1.90
CA THR A 97 -15.40 9.90 2.95
C THR A 97 -16.79 9.29 2.93
N LEU A 98 -16.94 8.09 2.36
CA LEU A 98 -18.12 7.27 2.61
C LEU A 98 -18.04 6.81 4.06
N GLU A 99 -18.78 7.51 4.93
CA GLU A 99 -18.95 7.10 6.32
C GLU A 99 -19.53 5.69 6.35
N ALA A 100 -18.82 4.78 7.02
CA ALA A 100 -19.33 3.47 7.32
C ALA A 100 -20.55 3.64 8.22
N GLU A 101 -21.73 3.41 7.66
CA GLU A 101 -23.00 3.29 8.39
C GLU A 101 -22.82 2.25 9.50
N VAL A 102 -22.78 2.74 10.75
CA VAL A 102 -22.79 1.90 11.94
C VAL A 102 -24.16 1.24 12.00
N VAL A 103 -24.25 0.00 11.53
CA VAL A 103 -25.43 -0.84 11.74
C VAL A 103 -25.55 -1.17 13.23
N GLU A 104 -26.52 -0.56 13.90
CA GLU A 104 -26.85 -0.90 15.28
C GLU A 104 -27.27 -2.37 15.41
N PRO A 105 -26.84 -3.09 16.46
CA PRO A 105 -27.28 -4.46 16.66
C PRO A 105 -28.75 -4.49 17.09
N VAL A 106 -29.55 -5.25 16.34
CA VAL A 106 -30.97 -5.52 16.62
C VAL A 106 -31.13 -6.07 18.04
N GLN A 107 -31.90 -5.37 18.88
CA GLN A 107 -32.34 -5.89 20.19
C GLN A 107 -33.21 -7.13 19.95
N ALA A 108 -32.69 -8.30 20.35
CA ALA A 108 -33.49 -9.50 20.48
C ALA A 108 -34.49 -9.28 21.62
N GLY A 109 -35.77 -9.14 21.27
CA GLY A 109 -36.86 -9.09 22.23
C GLY A 109 -36.88 -10.35 23.08
N GLY A 110 -36.61 -10.19 24.38
CA GLY A 110 -36.85 -11.21 25.38
C GLY A 110 -38.35 -11.34 25.60
N GLN A 111 -38.97 -12.37 25.03
CA GLN A 111 -40.20 -12.94 25.56
C GLN A 111 -39.82 -14.08 26.49
N GLN A 112 -39.99 -13.85 27.80
CA GLN A 112 -40.61 -14.78 28.75
C GLN A 112 -40.97 -14.04 30.04
#